data_AF-A0A9P1GZ43-F1
#
_entry.id   AF-A0A9P1GZ43-F1
#
_cell.length_a   1.000
_cell.length_b   1.000
_cell.length_c   1.000
_cell.angle_alpha   90.00
_cell.angle_beta   90.00
_cell.angle_gamma   90.00
#
_symmetry.space_group_name_H-M   'P 1'
#
loop_
_entity.id
_entity.type
_entity.pdbx_description
1 polymer ?
#
loop_
_entity_poly.entity_id
_entity_poly.type
_entity_poly.pdbx_seq_one_letter_code
_entity_poly.pdbx_strand_id
1 'polypeptide(L)'
;MHYIRFLRPPKIEVQKGQSSLSLVLVLSTDLGDALLASEANVLLNLCLFTQGRNDGHTLEPGFKTTLTWERGARVLKKTVPIPTNSWKQLLIRPADLAVAARQFSQLVSWASSSSATGRPRGLIMPVWFDFELQEESERAGRKDVCLRKLHLVGTTVLEFEEEFGDSIARHVWDGGLAAVSFLSQILGGQAKADAAIGARMPVLRGCFSTRGRWTLSRLGAVSVFWASDSAGCSPPRGRMPGWGTTV
;
A
#
# COMPACT_ATOMS: atom_id res chain seq x y z
N MET A 1 -5.36 11.02 5.27
CA MET A 1 -5.70 10.03 4.21
C MET A 1 -6.63 8.98 4.81
N HIS A 2 -7.47 8.29 4.03
CA HIS A 2 -8.28 7.16 4.52
C HIS A 2 -7.81 5.85 3.88
N TYR A 3 -8.11 4.73 4.53
CA TYR A 3 -7.69 3.39 4.15
C TYR A 3 -8.89 2.48 4.10
N ILE A 4 -9.00 1.70 3.02
CA ILE A 4 -9.88 0.53 3.01
C ILE A 4 -9.19 -0.54 3.85
N ARG A 5 -9.80 -0.97 4.95
CA ARG A 5 -9.26 -2.02 5.83
C ARG A 5 -10.23 -3.19 5.91
N PHE A 6 -9.69 -4.39 5.94
CA PHE A 6 -10.44 -5.60 6.24
C PHE A 6 -10.53 -5.75 7.76
N LEU A 7 -11.73 -5.92 8.29
CA LEU A 7 -11.95 -6.30 9.69
C LEU A 7 -11.88 -7.82 9.89
N ARG A 8 -12.01 -8.58 8.79
CA ARG A 8 -11.87 -10.04 8.72
C ARG A 8 -11.34 -10.42 7.34
N PRO A 9 -10.60 -11.55 7.21
CA PRO A 9 -10.21 -12.09 5.91
C PRO A 9 -11.42 -12.21 4.98
N PRO A 10 -11.33 -11.72 3.74
CA PRO A 10 -12.26 -12.07 2.69
C PRO A 10 -12.39 -13.59 2.58
N LYS A 11 -13.62 -14.10 2.56
CA LYS A 11 -13.87 -15.54 2.45
C LYS A 11 -14.69 -15.84 1.21
N ILE A 12 -14.24 -16.83 0.45
CA ILE A 12 -15.00 -17.40 -0.66
C ILE A 12 -15.71 -18.64 -0.13
N GLU A 13 -17.04 -18.61 -0.16
CA GLU A 13 -17.89 -19.72 0.27
C GLU A 13 -18.57 -20.32 -0.95
N VAL A 14 -18.49 -21.65 -1.09
CA VAL A 14 -19.17 -22.40 -2.15
C VAL A 14 -20.31 -23.18 -1.52
N GLN A 15 -21.54 -22.84 -1.86
CA GLN A 15 -22.74 -23.52 -1.38
C GLN A 15 -23.60 -23.96 -2.56
N LYS A 16 -23.91 -25.26 -2.65
CA LYS A 16 -24.78 -25.86 -3.70
C LYS A 16 -24.38 -25.44 -5.13
N GLY A 17 -23.08 -25.34 -5.41
CA GLY A 17 -22.54 -24.95 -6.71
C GLY A 17 -22.51 -23.44 -6.99
N GLN A 18 -23.00 -22.60 -6.08
CA GLN A 18 -22.87 -21.15 -6.15
C GLN A 18 -21.74 -20.67 -5.24
N SER A 19 -20.89 -19.80 -5.77
CA SER A 19 -19.80 -19.18 -5.03
C SER A 19 -20.18 -17.77 -4.57
N SER A 20 -19.77 -17.39 -3.37
CA SER A 20 -19.99 -16.04 -2.84
C SER A 20 -18.76 -15.53 -2.10
N LEU A 21 -18.51 -14.22 -2.19
CA LEU A 21 -17.43 -13.52 -1.48
C LEU A 21 -18.02 -12.74 -0.30
N SER A 22 -17.61 -13.09 0.90
CA SER A 22 -17.96 -12.40 2.15
C SER A 22 -16.89 -11.39 2.52
N LEU A 23 -17.30 -10.14 2.79
CA LEU A 23 -16.44 -9.00 3.10
C LEU A 23 -16.93 -8.25 4.33
N VAL A 24 -15.97 -7.82 5.16
CA VAL A 24 -16.21 -6.91 6.28
C VAL A 24 -15.14 -5.81 6.23
N LEU A 25 -15.54 -4.60 5.83
CA LEU A 25 -14.62 -3.49 5.57
C LEU A 25 -14.89 -2.30 6.49
N VAL A 26 -13.84 -1.51 6.72
CA VAL A 26 -13.92 -0.16 7.27
C VAL A 26 -13.15 0.84 6.42
N LEU A 27 -13.62 2.09 6.36
CA LEU A 27 -12.88 3.24 5.83
C LEU A 27 -12.47 4.12 7.01
N SER A 28 -11.20 4.06 7.39
CA SER A 28 -10.66 4.83 8.53
C SER A 28 -9.36 5.54 8.17
N THR A 29 -8.95 6.50 8.99
CA THR A 29 -7.56 6.99 9.04
C THR A 29 -6.60 5.88 9.49
N ASP A 30 -5.30 6.13 9.35
CA ASP A 30 -4.27 5.22 9.86
C ASP A 30 -4.34 5.07 11.39
N LEU A 31 -4.65 6.16 12.09
CA LEU A 31 -4.90 6.20 13.53
C LEU A 31 -6.19 5.48 13.97
N GLY A 32 -7.13 5.22 13.04
CA GLY A 32 -8.42 4.60 13.37
C GLY A 32 -9.36 5.47 14.21
N ASP A 33 -8.96 6.70 14.50
CA ASP A 33 -9.67 7.69 15.32
C ASP A 33 -10.84 8.36 14.57
N ALA A 34 -10.76 8.40 13.25
CA ALA A 34 -11.78 8.95 12.38
C ALA A 34 -12.21 7.95 11.31
N LEU A 35 -13.52 7.75 11.22
CA LEU A 35 -14.17 7.08 10.10
C LEU A 35 -14.41 8.08 8.98
N LEU A 36 -14.52 7.59 7.74
CA LEU A 36 -14.85 8.46 6.61
C LEU A 36 -16.24 9.11 6.79
N ALA A 37 -16.24 10.34 7.28
CA ALA A 37 -17.41 11.21 7.39
C ALA A 37 -17.66 11.92 6.05
N SER A 38 -17.95 11.15 5.00
CA SER A 38 -18.30 11.70 3.70
C SER A 38 -19.73 12.23 3.72
N GLU A 39 -19.95 13.42 3.15
CA GLU A 39 -21.29 14.02 2.94
C GLU A 39 -22.11 13.27 1.87
N ALA A 40 -21.47 12.37 1.12
CA ALA A 40 -22.07 11.57 0.05
C ALA A 40 -21.60 10.11 0.09
N ASN A 41 -22.35 9.23 -0.56
CA ASN A 41 -21.93 7.83 -0.73
C ASN A 41 -20.62 7.73 -1.51
N VAL A 42 -19.78 6.77 -1.14
CA VAL A 42 -18.53 6.47 -1.84
C VAL A 42 -18.67 5.14 -2.56
N LEU A 43 -18.43 5.15 -3.88
CA LEU A 43 -18.44 3.93 -4.68
C LEU A 43 -17.07 3.27 -4.63
N LEU A 44 -17.04 1.96 -4.36
CA LEU A 44 -15.83 1.14 -4.31
C LEU A 44 -15.90 0.07 -5.41
N ASN A 45 -14.92 0.05 -6.30
CA ASN A 45 -14.74 -1.04 -7.24
C ASN A 45 -14.11 -2.23 -6.52
N LEU A 46 -14.75 -3.39 -6.68
CA LEU A 46 -14.21 -4.69 -6.33
C LEU A 46 -13.80 -5.41 -7.61
N CYS A 47 -12.55 -5.87 -7.67
CA CYS A 47 -12.04 -6.70 -8.76
C CYS A 47 -11.45 -7.99 -8.20
N LEU A 48 -11.81 -9.14 -8.77
CA LEU A 48 -11.15 -10.41 -8.54
C LEU A 48 -10.30 -10.79 -9.74
N PHE A 49 -9.14 -11.37 -9.45
CA PHE A 49 -8.16 -11.79 -10.44
C PHE A 49 -7.94 -13.29 -10.38
N THR A 50 -7.74 -13.90 -11.54
CA THR A 50 -7.38 -15.32 -11.69
C THR A 50 -6.01 -15.43 -12.34
N GLN A 51 -5.46 -16.64 -12.35
CA GLN A 51 -4.29 -16.94 -13.18
C GLN A 51 -4.65 -16.70 -14.66
N GLY A 52 -3.78 -15.97 -15.37
CA GLY A 52 -3.87 -15.81 -16.82
C GLY A 52 -3.58 -17.11 -17.54
N ARG A 53 -4.26 -17.34 -18.67
CA ARG A 53 -4.25 -18.62 -19.37
C ARG A 53 -2.96 -18.88 -20.15
N ASN A 54 -2.22 -17.82 -20.50
CA ASN A 54 -1.16 -17.89 -21.50
C ASN A 54 0.24 -18.11 -20.93
N ASP A 55 0.53 -17.65 -19.71
CA ASP A 55 1.88 -17.68 -19.14
C ASP A 55 1.95 -18.21 -17.71
N GLY A 56 0.82 -18.47 -17.04
CA GLY A 56 0.79 -18.98 -15.67
C GLY A 56 1.44 -18.04 -14.64
N HIS A 57 1.78 -16.81 -15.01
CA HIS A 57 2.50 -15.84 -14.17
C HIS A 57 1.80 -14.49 -14.12
N THR A 58 1.01 -14.16 -15.14
CA THR A 58 0.21 -12.94 -15.16
C THR A 58 -1.15 -13.18 -14.50
N LEU A 59 -1.62 -12.20 -13.74
CA LEU A 59 -2.98 -12.19 -13.19
C LEU A 59 -3.91 -11.42 -14.13
N GLU A 60 -5.07 -12.02 -14.43
CA GLU A 60 -6.08 -11.44 -15.30
C GLU A 60 -7.36 -11.11 -14.51
N PRO A 61 -8.02 -9.96 -14.76
CA PRO A 61 -9.26 -9.62 -14.11
C PRO A 61 -10.39 -10.55 -14.60
N GLY A 62 -10.94 -11.37 -13.70
CA GLY A 62 -12.00 -12.32 -14.04
C GLY A 62 -13.40 -11.92 -13.54
N PHE A 63 -13.49 -11.03 -12.55
CA PHE A 63 -14.78 -10.52 -12.07
C PHE A 63 -14.64 -9.09 -11.54
N LYS A 64 -15.65 -8.26 -11.79
CA LYS A 64 -15.71 -6.88 -11.31
C LYS A 64 -17.12 -6.50 -10.91
N THR A 65 -17.25 -5.83 -9.77
CA THR A 65 -18.50 -5.22 -9.33
C THR A 65 -18.23 -3.92 -8.58
N THR A 66 -19.29 -3.19 -8.24
CA THR A 66 -19.23 -1.96 -7.44
C THR A 66 -19.99 -2.14 -6.13
N LEU A 67 -19.35 -1.76 -5.04
CA LEU A 67 -19.93 -1.67 -3.71
C LEU A 67 -20.24 -0.20 -3.39
N THR A 68 -21.30 0.04 -2.63
CA THR A 68 -21.61 1.38 -2.13
C THR A 68 -21.25 1.44 -0.66
N TRP A 69 -20.34 2.33 -0.30
CA TRP A 69 -20.13 2.76 1.07
C TRP A 69 -21.09 3.91 1.35
N GLU A 70 -22.10 3.62 2.17
CA GLU A 70 -23.13 4.61 2.50
C GLU A 70 -22.58 5.73 3.38
N ARG A 71 -23.12 6.93 3.20
CA ARG A 71 -22.84 8.07 4.09
C ARG A 71 -23.05 7.68 5.55
N GLY A 72 -22.06 7.97 6.39
CA GLY A 72 -22.12 7.68 7.82
C GLY A 72 -21.99 6.20 8.20
N ALA A 73 -21.83 5.30 7.22
CA ALA A 73 -21.55 3.90 7.50
C ALA A 73 -20.24 3.79 8.30
N ARG A 74 -20.26 2.95 9.34
CA ARG A 74 -19.06 2.63 10.12
C ARG A 74 -18.36 1.37 9.64
N VAL A 75 -19.14 0.43 9.12
CA VAL A 75 -18.67 -0.87 8.65
C VAL A 75 -19.51 -1.26 7.44
N LEU A 76 -18.85 -1.76 6.39
CA LEU A 76 -19.53 -2.39 5.25
C LEU A 76 -19.41 -3.91 5.38
N LYS A 77 -20.53 -4.58 5.67
CA LYS A 77 -20.66 -6.03 5.59
C LYS A 77 -21.37 -6.39 4.29
N LYS A 78 -20.73 -7.17 3.42
CA LYS A 78 -21.31 -7.55 2.13
C LYS A 78 -21.00 -8.99 1.77
N THR A 79 -22.01 -9.68 1.26
CA THR A 79 -21.85 -10.95 0.54
C THR A 79 -22.16 -10.67 -0.93
N VAL A 80 -21.21 -11.02 -1.80
CA VAL A 80 -21.28 -10.78 -3.24
C VAL A 80 -21.32 -12.13 -3.95
N PRO A 81 -22.34 -12.45 -4.77
CA PRO A 81 -22.30 -13.63 -5.60
C PRO A 81 -21.19 -13.48 -6.65
N ILE A 82 -20.36 -14.51 -6.79
CA ILE A 82 -19.23 -14.52 -7.72
C ILE A 82 -19.25 -15.80 -8.56
N PRO A 83 -18.68 -15.77 -9.78
CA PRO A 83 -18.45 -16.99 -10.54
C PRO A 83 -17.56 -17.96 -9.76
N THR A 84 -17.85 -19.26 -9.87
CA THR A 84 -16.99 -20.32 -9.33
C THR A 84 -15.70 -20.37 -10.15
N ASN A 85 -14.59 -19.98 -9.53
CA ASN A 85 -13.26 -19.93 -10.16
C ASN A 85 -12.17 -20.00 -9.08
N SER A 86 -10.93 -20.28 -9.50
CA SER A 86 -9.73 -20.25 -8.65
C SER A 86 -9.18 -18.82 -8.57
N TRP A 87 -9.82 -18.00 -7.75
CA TRP A 87 -9.44 -16.61 -7.52
C TRP A 87 -8.11 -16.52 -6.78
N LYS A 88 -7.19 -15.70 -7.28
CA LYS A 88 -5.84 -15.50 -6.73
C LYS A 88 -5.72 -14.22 -5.91
N GLN A 89 -6.30 -13.14 -6.42
CA GLN A 89 -6.24 -11.83 -5.76
C GLN A 89 -7.58 -11.10 -5.80
N LEU A 90 -7.76 -10.23 -4.81
CA LEU A 90 -8.87 -9.30 -4.66
C LEU A 90 -8.30 -7.88 -4.54
N LEU A 91 -8.87 -6.94 -5.29
CA LEU A 91 -8.62 -5.51 -5.17
C LEU A 91 -9.92 -4.81 -4.80
N ILE A 92 -9.86 -3.98 -3.75
CA ILE A 92 -10.92 -3.02 -3.44
C ILE A 92 -10.32 -1.62 -3.49
N ARG A 93 -10.93 -0.75 -4.29
CA ARG A 93 -10.46 0.63 -4.48
C ARG A 93 -11.63 1.59 -4.73
N PRO A 94 -11.44 2.90 -4.56
CA PRO A 94 -12.42 3.89 -5.01
C PRO A 94 -12.74 3.73 -6.50
N ALA A 95 -14.01 3.93 -6.84
CA ALA A 95 -14.46 3.95 -8.22
C ALA A 95 -13.92 5.18 -8.96
N ASP A 96 -13.99 6.34 -8.31
CA ASP A 96 -13.32 7.57 -8.74
C ASP A 96 -11.81 7.46 -8.48
N LEU A 97 -11.03 7.44 -9.56
CA LEU A 97 -9.57 7.34 -9.49
C LEU A 97 -8.90 8.63 -9.02
N ALA A 98 -9.58 9.78 -9.08
CA ALA A 98 -9.06 11.05 -8.60
C ALA A 98 -8.89 11.06 -7.07
N VAL A 99 -9.67 10.26 -6.36
CA VAL A 99 -9.59 10.10 -4.89
C VAL A 99 -8.84 8.83 -4.47
N ALA A 100 -8.31 8.04 -5.41
CA ALA A 100 -7.57 6.83 -5.09
C ALA A 100 -6.08 7.14 -4.90
N ALA A 101 -5.50 6.78 -3.75
CA ALA A 101 -4.05 6.87 -3.51
C ALA A 101 -3.33 5.70 -4.18
N ARG A 102 -3.01 5.82 -5.48
CA ARG A 102 -2.38 4.74 -6.26
C ARG A 102 -0.96 5.05 -6.71
N GLN A 103 -0.66 6.34 -6.85
CA GLN A 103 0.62 6.82 -7.35
C GLN A 103 1.24 7.77 -6.35
N PHE A 104 2.56 7.73 -6.25
CA PHE A 104 3.32 8.60 -5.38
C PHE A 104 3.15 10.10 -5.71
N SER A 105 2.96 10.43 -6.99
CA SER A 105 2.64 11.79 -7.43
C SER A 105 1.35 12.32 -6.81
N GLN A 106 0.33 11.47 -6.65
CA GLN A 106 -0.96 11.85 -6.05
C GLN A 106 -0.80 12.11 -4.55
N LEU A 107 -0.04 11.28 -3.84
CA LEU A 107 0.24 11.45 -2.41
C LEU A 107 0.97 12.78 -2.15
N VAL A 108 2.00 13.08 -2.94
CA VAL A 108 2.79 14.31 -2.76
C VAL A 108 2.02 15.55 -3.19
N SER A 109 1.27 15.48 -4.29
CA SER A 109 0.43 16.60 -4.73
C SER A 109 -0.66 16.91 -3.71
N TRP A 110 -1.29 15.88 -3.12
CA TRP A 110 -2.27 16.04 -2.05
C TRP A 110 -1.66 16.69 -0.81
N ALA A 111 -0.51 16.20 -0.33
CA ALA A 111 0.20 16.78 0.81
C ALA A 111 0.62 18.24 0.55
N SER A 112 0.82 18.61 -0.72
CA SER A 112 1.26 19.95 -1.13
C SER A 112 0.12 20.91 -1.47
N SER A 113 -1.11 20.42 -1.56
CA SER A 113 -2.28 21.21 -2.00
C SER A 113 -2.82 22.06 -0.87
N SER A 114 -2.50 23.36 -0.87
CA SER A 114 -3.31 24.38 -0.19
C SER A 114 -4.51 24.70 -1.08
N SER A 115 -5.69 24.13 -0.79
CA SER A 115 -6.85 24.29 -1.68
C SER A 115 -7.31 25.75 -1.74
N ALA A 116 -7.14 26.41 -2.90
CA ALA A 116 -7.69 27.74 -3.18
C ALA A 116 -9.21 27.73 -3.45
N THR A 117 -9.82 26.55 -3.65
CA THR A 117 -11.21 26.40 -4.13
C THR A 117 -12.15 25.67 -3.16
N GLY A 118 -11.78 25.53 -1.88
CA GLY A 118 -12.69 24.97 -0.86
C GLY A 118 -12.68 23.45 -0.78
N ARG A 119 -12.02 22.95 0.27
CA ARG A 119 -11.92 21.58 0.78
C ARG A 119 -11.07 20.60 -0.06
N PRO A 120 -9.90 20.18 0.45
CA PRO A 120 -9.17 19.07 -0.15
C PRO A 120 -10.03 17.80 -0.04
N ARG A 121 -10.31 17.15 -1.18
CA ARG A 121 -10.87 15.78 -1.16
C ARG A 121 -9.80 14.85 -0.62
N GLY A 122 -10.09 14.19 0.50
CA GLY A 122 -9.16 13.21 1.08
C GLY A 122 -8.94 12.04 0.12
N LEU A 123 -7.70 11.54 0.05
CA LEU A 123 -7.41 10.32 -0.68
C LEU A 123 -7.84 9.08 0.11
N ILE A 124 -8.23 8.04 -0.62
CA ILE A 124 -8.58 6.71 -0.10
C ILE A 124 -7.58 5.69 -0.69
N MET A 125 -6.86 5.01 0.19
CA MET A 125 -5.87 3.98 -0.15
C MET A 125 -6.56 2.66 -0.53
N PRO A 126 -6.32 2.12 -1.75
CA PRO A 126 -6.75 0.78 -2.14
C PRO A 126 -6.20 -0.31 -1.22
N VAL A 127 -6.89 -1.44 -1.19
CA VAL A 127 -6.41 -2.64 -0.51
C VAL A 127 -6.42 -3.81 -1.48
N TRP A 128 -5.36 -4.61 -1.40
CA TRP A 128 -5.24 -5.88 -2.07
C TRP A 128 -5.30 -7.00 -1.04
N PHE A 129 -5.88 -8.12 -1.43
CA PHE A 129 -5.86 -9.35 -0.65
C PHE A 129 -5.42 -10.48 -1.58
N ASP A 130 -4.48 -11.29 -1.12
CA ASP A 130 -3.93 -12.41 -1.86
C ASP A 130 -4.34 -13.70 -1.14
N PHE A 131 -5.13 -14.52 -1.83
CA PHE A 131 -5.71 -15.73 -1.23
C PHE A 131 -4.63 -16.79 -0.96
N GLU A 132 -3.58 -16.86 -1.79
CA GLU A 132 -2.49 -17.82 -1.59
C GLU A 132 -1.58 -17.40 -0.44
N LEU A 133 -1.24 -16.10 -0.37
CA LEU A 133 -0.47 -15.54 0.74
C LEU A 133 -1.20 -15.76 2.07
N GLN A 134 -2.52 -15.63 2.07
CA GLN A 134 -3.34 -15.92 3.25
C GLN A 134 -3.22 -17.39 3.66
N GLU A 135 -3.39 -18.34 2.73
CA GLU A 135 -3.26 -19.78 3.04
C GLU A 135 -1.85 -20.14 3.54
N GLU A 136 -0.80 -19.49 3.04
CA GLU A 136 0.56 -19.64 3.55
C GLU A 136 0.71 -19.06 4.96
N SER A 137 0.10 -17.89 5.22
CA SER A 137 0.10 -17.26 6.53
C SER A 137 -0.58 -18.15 7.58
N GLU A 138 -1.77 -18.67 7.26
CA GLU A 138 -2.53 -19.59 8.12
C GLU A 138 -1.76 -20.87 8.42
N ARG A 139 -1.15 -21.51 7.40
CA ARG A 139 -0.31 -22.71 7.58
C ARG A 139 0.90 -22.45 8.47
N ALA A 140 1.47 -21.24 8.39
CA ALA A 140 2.60 -20.82 9.23
C ALA A 140 2.17 -20.32 10.61
N GLY A 141 0.87 -20.32 10.95
CA GLY A 141 0.35 -19.77 12.21
C GLY A 141 0.57 -18.26 12.36
N ARG A 142 0.75 -17.55 11.23
CA ARG A 142 0.89 -16.09 11.18
C ARG A 142 -0.48 -15.42 11.15
N LYS A 143 -0.50 -14.11 11.39
CA LYS A 143 -1.73 -13.31 11.32
C LYS A 143 -2.14 -13.06 9.87
N ASP A 144 -3.42 -12.78 9.67
CA ASP A 144 -3.96 -12.42 8.35
C ASP A 144 -3.29 -11.14 7.83
N VAL A 145 -3.00 -11.10 6.53
CA VAL A 145 -2.27 -9.99 5.89
C VAL A 145 -2.97 -9.48 4.64
N CYS A 146 -2.86 -8.17 4.39
CA CYS A 146 -3.29 -7.52 3.16
C CYS A 146 -2.11 -6.75 2.56
N LEU A 147 -2.31 -6.30 1.33
CA LEU A 147 -1.26 -5.68 0.55
C LEU A 147 -1.68 -4.25 0.16
N ARG A 148 -0.75 -3.31 0.28
CA ARG A 148 -0.85 -1.97 -0.30
C ARG A 148 0.11 -1.88 -1.46
N LYS A 149 -0.37 -1.41 -2.61
CA LYS A 149 0.46 -1.28 -3.82
C LYS A 149 0.49 0.17 -4.25
N LEU A 150 1.68 0.74 -4.36
CA LEU A 150 1.93 2.08 -4.86
C LEU A 150 2.80 2.03 -6.11
N HIS A 151 2.31 2.63 -7.18
CA HIS A 151 3.08 2.74 -8.41
C HIS A 151 4.12 3.86 -8.28
N LEU A 152 5.38 3.47 -8.46
CA LEU A 152 6.53 4.34 -8.64
C LEU A 152 6.55 4.89 -10.07
N VAL A 153 7.58 5.69 -10.38
CA VAL A 153 7.82 6.16 -11.74
C VAL A 153 8.07 4.97 -12.67
N GLY A 154 7.40 4.94 -13.83
CA GLY A 154 7.50 3.84 -14.79
C GLY A 154 6.59 2.67 -14.44
N THR A 155 7.14 1.45 -14.46
CA THR A 155 6.40 0.20 -14.24
C THR A 155 6.63 -0.41 -12.85
N THR A 156 7.49 0.20 -12.02
CA THR A 156 7.81 -0.35 -10.71
C THR A 156 6.66 -0.14 -9.73
N VAL A 157 6.33 -1.18 -8.97
CA VAL A 157 5.31 -1.15 -7.91
C VAL A 157 5.98 -1.46 -6.59
N LEU A 158 5.77 -0.59 -5.61
CA LEU A 158 6.12 -0.88 -4.23
C LEU A 158 4.93 -1.53 -3.53
N GLU A 159 5.20 -2.66 -2.89
CA GLU A 159 4.19 -3.48 -2.23
C GLU A 159 4.51 -3.59 -0.74
N PHE A 160 3.50 -3.29 0.08
CA PHE A 160 3.60 -3.30 1.53
C PHE A 160 2.64 -4.33 2.08
N GLU A 161 3.15 -5.23 2.91
CA GLU A 161 2.34 -6.16 3.68
C GLU A 161 1.85 -5.45 4.95
N GLU A 162 0.56 -5.56 5.23
CA GLU A 162 -0.11 -4.97 6.38
C GLU A 162 -0.91 -6.07 7.09
N GLU A 163 -0.60 -6.32 8.37
CA GLU A 163 -1.34 -7.27 9.19
C GLU A 163 -2.74 -6.74 9.53
N PHE A 164 -3.70 -7.66 9.65
CA PHE A 164 -5.05 -7.36 10.08
C PHE A 164 -5.10 -7.08 11.59
N GLY A 165 -6.08 -6.28 12.00
CA GLY A 165 -6.35 -5.94 13.40
C GLY A 165 -6.15 -4.46 13.69
N ASP A 166 -6.06 -4.11 14.97
CA ASP A 166 -5.99 -2.72 15.45
C ASP A 166 -4.58 -2.33 15.95
N SER A 167 -3.57 -3.13 15.60
CA SER A 167 -2.20 -2.92 16.07
C SER A 167 -1.52 -1.78 15.31
N ILE A 168 -1.54 -0.58 15.89
CA ILE A 168 -0.92 0.65 15.39
C ILE A 168 0.52 0.47 14.82
N ALA A 169 1.34 -0.37 15.45
CA ALA A 169 2.72 -0.63 14.99
C ALA A 169 2.84 -1.46 13.69
N ARG A 170 1.74 -2.07 13.22
CA ARG A 170 1.73 -3.00 12.08
C ARG A 170 0.96 -2.46 10.88
N HIS A 171 0.41 -1.25 11.01
CA HIS A 171 -0.30 -0.55 9.95
C HIS A 171 0.67 0.27 9.10
N VAL A 172 0.31 0.45 7.83
CA VAL A 172 1.03 1.35 6.94
C VAL A 172 0.58 2.78 7.20
N TRP A 173 1.47 3.61 7.76
CA TRP A 173 1.19 4.99 8.13
C TRP A 173 1.27 5.95 6.96
N ASP A 174 0.45 7.01 6.99
CA ASP A 174 0.40 7.98 5.89
C ASP A 174 1.71 8.78 5.76
N GLY A 175 2.33 9.13 6.89
CA GLY A 175 3.64 9.76 6.94
C GLY A 175 4.76 8.90 6.36
N GLY A 176 4.74 7.59 6.62
CA GLY A 176 5.71 6.64 6.05
C GLY A 176 5.58 6.54 4.53
N LEU A 177 4.35 6.44 4.05
CA LEU A 177 4.07 6.46 2.61
C LEU A 177 4.49 7.77 1.96
N ALA A 178 4.14 8.91 2.56
CA ALA A 178 4.54 10.23 2.08
C ALA A 178 6.07 10.34 2.00
N ALA A 179 6.81 9.92 3.03
CA ALA A 179 8.26 9.94 3.05
C ALA A 179 8.87 9.11 1.91
N VAL A 180 8.42 7.86 1.72
CA VAL A 180 8.87 7.01 0.61
C VAL A 180 8.50 7.63 -0.75
N SER A 181 7.34 8.30 -0.83
CA SER A 181 6.91 9.04 -2.02
C SER A 181 7.92 10.12 -2.40
N PHE A 182 8.32 10.92 -1.41
CA PHE A 182 9.25 12.02 -1.60
C PHE A 182 10.64 11.50 -1.98
N LEU A 183 11.13 10.46 -1.29
CA LEU A 183 12.40 9.84 -1.60
C LEU A 183 12.44 9.26 -3.01
N SER A 184 11.38 8.56 -3.42
CA SER A 184 11.30 8.03 -4.79
C SER A 184 11.34 9.13 -5.85
N GLN A 185 10.73 10.29 -5.58
CA GLN A 185 10.75 11.40 -6.54
C GLN A 185 12.14 12.02 -6.65
N ILE A 186 12.78 12.27 -5.51
CA ILE A 186 14.16 12.80 -5.44
C ILE A 186 15.14 11.87 -6.17
N LEU A 187 15.04 10.55 -5.94
CA LEU A 187 15.94 9.56 -6.55
C LEU A 187 15.60 9.27 -8.02
N GLY A 188 14.34 9.45 -8.43
CA GLY A 188 13.86 9.18 -9.78
C GLY A 188 14.12 10.28 -10.80
N GLY A 189 14.69 11.43 -10.39
CA GLY A 189 15.11 12.52 -11.28
C GLY A 189 13.97 13.18 -12.07
N GLN A 190 12.76 13.22 -11.50
CA GLN A 190 11.60 13.86 -12.15
C GLN A 190 11.71 15.40 -12.04
N ALA A 191 12.42 16.01 -12.99
CA ALA A 191 12.77 17.44 -13.01
C ALA A 191 11.63 18.45 -12.74
N LYS A 192 10.36 18.11 -13.06
CA LYS A 192 9.19 18.98 -12.80
C LYS A 192 8.65 18.88 -11.36
N ALA A 193 8.75 17.72 -10.71
CA ALA A 193 8.38 17.55 -9.31
C ALA A 193 9.53 17.96 -8.38
N ASP A 194 10.77 17.77 -8.84
CA ASP A 194 12.00 18.14 -8.16
C ASP A 194 12.11 19.65 -7.88
N ALA A 195 11.49 20.51 -8.68
CA ALA A 195 11.51 21.96 -8.44
C ALA A 195 10.68 22.35 -7.19
N ALA A 196 9.47 21.80 -7.05
CA ALA A 196 8.59 22.12 -5.92
C ALA A 196 8.99 21.37 -4.63
N ILE A 197 9.48 20.13 -4.75
CA ILE A 197 9.87 19.29 -3.62
C ILE A 197 11.30 19.57 -3.19
N GLY A 198 12.22 19.72 -4.14
CA GLY A 198 13.60 20.08 -3.87
C GLY A 198 13.74 21.47 -3.26
N ALA A 199 12.80 22.38 -3.51
CA ALA A 199 12.69 23.65 -2.79
C ALA A 199 12.20 23.48 -1.35
N ARG A 200 11.41 22.43 -1.05
CA ARG A 200 10.82 22.18 0.28
C ARG A 200 11.70 21.32 1.19
N MET A 201 12.57 20.48 0.63
CA MET A 201 13.49 19.63 1.38
C MET A 201 14.93 19.71 0.84
N PRO A 202 15.57 20.89 0.86
CA PRO A 202 16.87 21.13 0.23
C PRO A 202 17.99 20.29 0.87
N VAL A 203 17.93 20.05 2.18
CA VAL A 203 18.93 19.24 2.91
C VAL A 203 18.86 17.77 2.48
N LEU A 204 17.67 17.17 2.48
CA LEU A 204 17.48 15.78 2.03
C LEU A 204 17.87 15.63 0.56
N ARG A 205 17.47 16.57 -0.29
CA ARG A 205 17.93 16.59 -1.69
C ARG A 205 19.45 16.61 -1.77
N GLY A 206 20.12 17.46 -0.99
CA GLY A 206 21.58 17.50 -0.89
C GLY A 206 22.20 16.14 -0.54
N CYS A 207 21.66 15.47 0.49
CA CYS A 207 22.12 14.14 0.92
C CYS A 207 21.93 13.04 -0.13
N PHE A 208 20.85 13.10 -0.92
CA PHE A 208 20.55 12.07 -1.94
C PHE A 208 21.07 12.41 -3.34
N SER A 209 21.47 13.66 -3.59
CA SER A 209 22.07 14.08 -4.86
C SER A 209 23.56 13.74 -4.96
N THR A 210 24.21 13.41 -3.84
CA THR A 210 25.58 12.87 -3.82
C THR A 210 25.60 11.43 -4.34
N ARG A 211 26.37 11.22 -5.42
CA ARG A 211 26.38 10.01 -6.27
C ARG A 211 26.66 8.74 -5.47
N GLY A 212 25.63 7.90 -5.30
CA GLY A 212 25.72 6.49 -4.94
C GLY A 212 24.54 5.72 -5.53
N ARG A 213 24.72 4.46 -5.93
CA ARG A 213 23.58 3.58 -6.22
C ARG A 213 22.96 3.18 -4.90
N TRP A 214 21.67 3.49 -4.76
CA TRP A 214 20.88 3.09 -3.60
C TRP A 214 20.04 1.87 -3.99
N THR A 215 20.24 0.78 -3.26
CA THR A 215 19.43 -0.44 -3.43
C THR A 215 18.42 -0.52 -2.30
N LEU A 216 17.13 -0.61 -2.64
CA LEU A 216 16.07 -0.88 -1.67
C LEU A 216 16.02 -2.40 -1.44
N SER A 217 16.49 -2.84 -0.27
CA SER A 217 16.47 -4.25 0.12
C SER A 217 15.33 -4.52 1.10
N ARG A 218 14.67 -5.68 0.98
CA ARG A 218 13.57 -6.10 1.87
C ARG A 218 14.10 -6.32 3.30
N LEU A 219 13.51 -5.65 4.29
CA LEU A 219 13.88 -5.77 5.71
C LEU A 219 12.66 -5.63 6.63
N GLY A 220 11.68 -6.54 6.51
CA GLY A 220 10.48 -6.51 7.35
C GLY A 220 9.76 -5.15 7.34
N ALA A 221 9.21 -4.73 8.49
CA ALA A 221 8.39 -3.52 8.63
C ALA A 221 9.16 -2.17 8.57
N VAL A 222 10.47 -2.16 8.31
CA VAL A 222 11.28 -0.92 8.20
C VAL A 222 12.28 -1.05 7.05
N SER A 223 12.25 -0.12 6.11
CA SER A 223 13.26 -0.05 5.03
C SER A 223 14.57 0.54 5.55
N VAL A 224 15.69 -0.16 5.33
CA VAL A 224 17.05 0.34 5.59
C VAL A 224 17.69 0.71 4.26
N PHE A 225 18.28 1.91 4.19
CA PHE A 225 19.04 2.38 3.03
C PHE A 225 20.53 2.10 3.26
N TRP A 226 21.20 1.52 2.27
CA TRP A 226 22.67 1.44 2.25
C TRP A 226 23.19 1.95 0.91
N ALA A 227 24.22 2.80 0.96
CA ALA A 227 24.95 3.23 -0.21
C ALA A 227 26.07 2.22 -0.49
N SER A 228 26.09 1.61 -1.68
CA SER A 228 27.27 0.88 -2.12
C SER A 228 28.20 1.84 -2.84
N ASP A 229 29.33 2.21 -2.21
CA ASP A 229 30.41 2.90 -2.91
C ASP A 229 31.12 1.90 -3.82
N SER A 230 30.88 2.03 -5.13
CA SER A 230 31.74 1.46 -6.15
C SER A 230 32.95 2.38 -6.37
N ALA A 231 33.77 2.55 -5.34
CA ALA A 231 35.10 3.13 -5.45
C ALA A 231 35.97 2.47 -4.38
N GLY A 232 36.98 1.72 -4.82
CA GLY A 232 37.89 0.99 -3.97
C GLY A 232 38.58 1.89 -2.95
N CYS A 233 38.16 1.78 -1.69
CA CYS A 233 38.97 2.16 -0.55
C CYS A 233 38.93 1.00 0.45
N SER A 234 40.10 0.39 0.67
CA SER A 234 40.29 -0.64 1.70
C SER A 234 39.82 -0.15 3.07
N PRO A 235 39.23 -1.02 3.90
CA PRO A 235 38.77 -0.61 5.23
C PRO A 235 39.98 -0.25 6.12
N PRO A 236 39.86 0.75 7.00
CA PRO A 236 40.90 1.00 8.00
C PRO A 236 40.94 -0.18 8.97
N ARG A 237 42.14 -0.74 9.17
CA ARG A 237 42.40 -1.69 10.26
C ARG A 237 42.31 -0.94 11.58
N GLY A 238 41.14 -0.92 12.20
CA GLY A 238 40.92 -0.45 13.57
C GLY A 238 40.24 -1.55 14.37
N ARG A 239 40.95 -2.13 15.36
CA ARG A 239 40.36 -3.04 16.34
C ARG A 239 39.23 -2.32 17.09
N MET A 240 38.02 -2.87 17.10
CA MET A 240 37.05 -2.56 18.14
C MET A 240 37.36 -3.38 19.40
N PRO A 241 37.36 -2.78 20.61
CA PRO A 241 37.40 -3.51 21.86
C PRO A 241 36.04 -4.17 22.11
N GLY A 242 36.09 -5.43 22.58
CA GLY A 242 34.95 -6.32 22.69
C GLY A 242 33.88 -5.88 23.69
N TRP A 243 32.64 -6.26 23.38
CA TRP A 243 31.58 -6.41 24.36
C TRP A 243 31.21 -7.90 24.38
N GLY A 244 31.50 -8.53 25.52
CA GLY A 244 31.24 -9.93 25.76
C GLY A 244 29.74 -10.19 25.87
N THR A 245 29.33 -11.28 25.24
CA THR A 245 28.13 -12.03 25.62
C THR A 245 28.42 -12.76 26.93
N THR A 246 27.53 -12.65 27.90
CA THR A 246 27.34 -13.71 28.89
C THR A 246 25.85 -13.92 29.09
N VAL A 247 25.53 -15.21 28.98
CA VAL A 247 24.29 -15.97 29.15
C VAL A 247 23.32 -15.41 30.19
#